data_AF-A0A432U109-F1
#
_entry.id   AF-A0A432U109-F1
#
_cell.length_a   1.000
_cell.length_b   1.000
_cell.length_c   1.000
_cell.angle_alpha   90.00
_cell.angle_beta   90.00
_cell.angle_gamma   90.00
#
_symmetry.space_group_name_H-M   'P 1'
#
loop_
_entity.id
_entity.type
_entity.pdbx_description
1 polymer ?
#
loop_
_entity_poly.entity_id
_entity_poly.type
_entity_poly.pdbx_seq_one_letter_code
_entity_poly.pdbx_strand_id
1 'polypeptide(L)'
;MNLSDKKLTQLKNIFEEQNKTNIQNNLQRIYDLEDSAKSIAITGLILPVVGVAALIAYTNKETENYCKNIQNTISLEKKVFGKTVSINDEMKQLYQTRCVDKQQETKK
;
A
#
# COMPACT_ATOMS: atom_id res chain seq x y z
N MET A 1 34.59 -1.55 13.56
CA MET A 1 33.35 -2.35 13.61
C MET A 1 33.74 -3.80 13.82
N ASN A 2 33.19 -4.44 14.84
CA ASN A 2 33.39 -5.87 15.05
C ASN A 2 32.47 -6.66 14.07
N LEU A 3 32.64 -7.99 14.00
CA LEU A 3 31.82 -8.84 13.12
C LEU A 3 30.32 -8.77 13.45
N SER A 4 29.93 -8.50 14.70
CA SER A 4 28.52 -8.41 15.08
C SER A 4 27.88 -7.09 14.63
N ASP A 5 28.60 -5.97 14.68
CA ASP A 5 28.15 -4.66 14.17
C ASP A 5 27.86 -4.73 12.67
N LYS A 6 28.75 -5.42 11.92
CA LYS A 6 28.58 -5.62 10.47
C LYS A 6 27.34 -6.47 10.17
N LYS A 7 27.14 -7.56 10.91
CA LYS A 7 25.95 -8.42 10.75
C LYS A 7 24.66 -7.69 11.12
N LEU A 8 24.67 -6.89 12.18
CA LEU A 8 23.53 -6.06 12.58
C LEU A 8 23.17 -5.04 11.49
N THR A 9 24.19 -4.38 10.91
CA THR A 9 24.01 -3.44 9.80
C THR A 9 23.43 -4.14 8.56
N GLN A 10 23.92 -5.35 8.24
CA GLN A 10 23.37 -6.14 7.13
C GLN A 10 21.92 -6.54 7.36
N LEU A 11 21.57 -7.00 8.57
CA LEU A 11 20.19 -7.33 8.93
C LEU A 11 19.26 -6.13 8.81
N LYS A 12 19.72 -4.96 9.26
CA LYS A 12 18.97 -3.71 9.10
C LYS A 12 18.73 -3.39 7.63
N ASN A 13 19.77 -3.45 6.78
CA ASN A 13 19.62 -3.15 5.36
C ASN A 13 18.66 -4.13 4.66
N ILE A 14 18.78 -5.43 4.95
CA ILE A 14 17.86 -6.45 4.40
C ILE A 14 16.42 -6.16 4.81
N PHE A 15 16.20 -5.82 6.07
CA PHE A 15 14.88 -5.49 6.57
C PHE A 15 14.32 -4.21 5.92
N GLU A 16 15.13 -3.16 5.77
CA GLU A 16 14.76 -1.92 5.08
C GLU A 16 14.40 -2.17 3.61
N GLU A 17 15.20 -2.96 2.90
CA GLU A 17 14.94 -3.33 1.50
C GLU A 17 13.66 -4.14 1.36
N GLN A 18 13.47 -5.17 2.20
CA GLN A 18 12.27 -6.00 2.20
C GLN A 18 11.01 -5.17 2.45
N ASN A 19 11.05 -4.28 3.44
CA ASN A 19 9.92 -3.43 3.75
C ASN A 19 9.64 -2.42 2.64
N LYS A 20 10.68 -1.86 2.02
CA LYS A 20 10.53 -0.94 0.88
C LYS A 20 9.84 -1.64 -0.29
N THR A 21 10.31 -2.82 -0.65
CA THR A 21 9.69 -3.63 -1.71
C THR A 21 8.25 -4.00 -1.36
N ASN A 22 7.97 -4.35 -0.10
CA ASN A 22 6.61 -4.65 0.34
C ASN A 22 5.68 -3.42 0.18
N ILE A 23 6.12 -2.24 0.63
CA ILE A 23 5.35 -1.00 0.47
C ILE A 23 5.12 -0.68 -1.01
N GLN A 24 6.17 -0.74 -1.84
CA GLN A 24 6.07 -0.52 -3.29
C GLN A 24 5.06 -1.45 -3.95
N ASN A 25 5.12 -2.76 -3.64
CA ASN A 25 4.22 -3.74 -4.23
C ASN A 25 2.76 -3.50 -3.83
N ASN A 26 2.49 -3.11 -2.59
CA ASN A 26 1.11 -2.80 -2.17
C ASN A 26 0.61 -1.51 -2.81
N LEU A 27 1.45 -0.48 -2.97
CA LEU A 27 1.09 0.74 -3.70
C LEU A 27 0.79 0.46 -5.17
N GLN A 28 1.61 -0.38 -5.83
CA GLN A 28 1.38 -0.77 -7.21
C GLN A 28 0.08 -1.56 -7.36
N ARG A 29 -0.20 -2.50 -6.45
CA ARG A 29 -1.47 -3.25 -6.46
C ARG A 29 -2.70 -2.36 -6.30
N ILE A 30 -2.61 -1.30 -5.49
CA ILE A 30 -3.67 -0.30 -5.38
C ILE A 30 -3.88 0.41 -6.73
N TYR A 31 -2.79 0.81 -7.37
CA TYR A 31 -2.84 1.47 -8.69
C TYR A 31 -3.49 0.55 -9.75
N ASP A 32 -3.00 -0.69 -9.86
CA ASP A 32 -3.47 -1.65 -10.86
C ASP A 32 -4.96 -2.01 -10.65
N LEU A 33 -5.38 -2.14 -9.40
CA LEU A 33 -6.76 -2.44 -9.02
C LEU A 33 -7.71 -1.29 -9.40
N GLU A 34 -7.31 -0.05 -9.11
CA GLU A 34 -8.11 1.13 -9.46
C GLU A 34 -8.17 1.37 -10.97
N ASP A 35 -7.06 1.16 -11.68
CA ASP A 35 -6.99 1.30 -13.13
C ASP A 35 -7.85 0.24 -13.84
N SER A 36 -7.75 -1.02 -13.39
CA SER A 36 -8.61 -2.11 -13.88
C SER A 36 -10.09 -1.82 -13.63
N ALA A 37 -10.45 -1.34 -12.44
CA ALA A 37 -11.82 -0.99 -12.11
C ALA A 37 -12.36 0.16 -13.00
N LYS A 38 -11.55 1.20 -13.25
CA LYS A 38 -11.90 2.29 -14.17
C LYS A 38 -12.07 1.79 -15.60
N SER A 39 -11.16 0.95 -16.08
CA SER A 39 -11.23 0.38 -17.43
C SER A 39 -12.48 -0.46 -17.64
N ILE A 40 -12.86 -1.29 -16.66
CA ILE A 40 -14.10 -2.08 -16.69
C ILE A 40 -15.33 -1.16 -16.68
N ALA A 41 -15.34 -0.12 -15.84
CA ALA A 41 -16.43 0.83 -15.77
C ALA A 41 -16.62 1.62 -17.07
N ILE A 42 -15.52 1.98 -17.77
CA ILE A 42 -15.55 2.75 -19.03
C ILE A 42 -15.93 1.86 -20.21
N THR A 43 -15.44 0.61 -20.27
CA THR A 43 -15.70 -0.29 -21.39
C THR A 43 -17.11 -0.86 -21.41
N GLY A 44 -17.87 -0.74 -20.31
CA GLY A 44 -19.31 -0.45 -20.27
C GLY A 44 -20.29 -1.31 -21.07
N LEU A 45 -19.87 -2.40 -21.72
CA LEU A 45 -20.69 -2.94 -22.81
C LEU A 45 -21.91 -3.73 -22.32
N ILE A 46 -21.87 -4.48 -21.22
CA ILE A 46 -23.03 -5.28 -20.76
C ILE A 46 -22.91 -5.69 -19.27
N LEU A 47 -22.81 -4.75 -18.32
CA LEU A 47 -22.80 -5.13 -16.89
C LEU A 47 -24.06 -4.63 -16.17
N PRO A 48 -24.83 -5.52 -15.50
CA PRO A 48 -25.95 -5.08 -14.66
C PRO A 48 -25.45 -4.18 -13.54
N VAL A 49 -26.26 -3.21 -13.10
CA VAL A 49 -25.92 -2.23 -12.04
C VAL A 49 -25.36 -2.90 -10.77
N VAL A 50 -25.85 -4.10 -10.44
CA VAL A 50 -25.34 -4.93 -9.33
C VAL A 50 -23.85 -5.29 -9.50
N GLY A 51 -23.41 -5.57 -10.73
CA GLY A 51 -22.01 -5.88 -11.06
C GLY A 51 -21.07 -4.69 -10.87
N VAL A 52 -21.52 -3.47 -11.17
CA VAL A 52 -20.73 -2.24 -10.94
C VAL A 52 -20.58 -1.97 -9.44
N ALA A 53 -21.66 -2.10 -8.66
CA ALA A 53 -21.59 -1.93 -7.21
C ALA A 53 -20.69 -2.98 -6.54
N ALA A 54 -20.78 -4.24 -6.97
CA ALA A 54 -19.91 -5.31 -6.47
C ALA A 54 -18.43 -5.06 -6.80
N LEU A 55 -18.14 -4.57 -8.01
CA LEU A 55 -16.78 -4.20 -8.42
C LEU A 55 -16.21 -3.07 -7.56
N ILE A 56 -16.99 -1.99 -7.33
CA ILE A 56 -16.57 -0.87 -6.46
C ILE A 56 -16.31 -1.36 -5.04
N ALA A 57 -17.22 -2.18 -4.48
CA ALA A 57 -17.04 -2.73 -3.13
C ALA A 57 -15.80 -3.63 -3.01
N TYR A 58 -15.54 -4.47 -4.03
CA TYR A 58 -14.34 -5.28 -4.12
C TYR A 58 -13.07 -4.41 -4.18
N THR A 59 -13.04 -3.40 -5.06
CA THR A 59 -11.93 -2.47 -5.18
C THR A 59 -11.65 -1.77 -3.86
N ASN A 60 -12.67 -1.23 -3.19
CA ASN A 60 -12.49 -0.55 -1.90
C ASN A 60 -11.92 -1.49 -0.82
N LYS A 61 -12.42 -2.73 -0.75
CA LYS A 61 -11.95 -3.73 0.22
C LYS A 61 -10.49 -4.11 -0.01
N GLU A 62 -10.11 -4.37 -1.26
CA GLU A 62 -8.73 -4.73 -1.59
C GLU A 62 -7.77 -3.55 -1.41
N THR A 63 -8.19 -2.34 -1.77
CA THR A 63 -7.42 -1.12 -1.44
C THR A 63 -7.20 -1.00 0.07
N GLU A 64 -8.23 -1.21 0.91
CA GLU A 64 -8.09 -1.19 2.36
C GLU A 64 -7.09 -2.25 2.86
N ASN A 65 -7.15 -3.47 2.32
CA ASN A 65 -6.22 -4.56 2.66
C ASN A 65 -4.77 -4.16 2.36
N TYR A 66 -4.49 -3.60 1.18
CA TYR A 66 -3.16 -3.14 0.80
C TYR A 66 -2.69 -1.95 1.65
N CYS A 67 -3.58 -1.01 1.96
CA CYS A 67 -3.29 0.10 2.86
C CYS A 67 -2.94 -0.38 4.27
N LYS A 68 -3.65 -1.39 4.79
CA LYS A 68 -3.37 -2.00 6.10
C LYS A 68 -2.02 -2.71 6.12
N ASN A 69 -1.64 -3.38 5.04
CA ASN A 69 -0.31 -3.98 4.92
C ASN A 69 0.80 -2.93 4.99
N ILE A 70 0.66 -1.81 4.27
CA ILE A 70 1.61 -0.69 4.34
C ILE A 70 1.68 -0.12 5.77
N GLN A 71 0.52 0.10 6.40
CA GLN A 71 0.44 0.60 7.78
C GLN A 71 1.13 -0.35 8.78
N ASN A 72 0.95 -1.66 8.62
CA ASN A 72 1.60 -2.66 9.46
C ASN A 72 3.12 -2.63 9.31
N THR A 73 3.63 -2.52 8.09
CA THR A 73 5.07 -2.38 7.82
C THR A 73 5.64 -1.10 8.47
N ILE A 74 4.97 0.05 8.28
CA ILE A 74 5.36 1.32 8.91
C ILE A 74 5.36 1.21 10.44
N SER A 75 4.35 0.56 11.01
CA SER A 75 4.24 0.33 12.45
C SER A 75 5.38 -0.54 12.98
N LEU A 76 5.74 -1.59 12.25
CA LEU A 76 6.85 -2.46 12.59
C LEU A 76 8.19 -1.71 12.56
N GLU A 77 8.43 -0.88 11.55
CA GLU A 77 9.63 -0.03 11.48
C GLU A 77 9.74 0.92 12.66
N LYS A 78 8.64 1.57 13.03
CA LYS A 78 8.62 2.45 14.21
C LYS A 78 8.94 1.67 15.49
N LYS A 79 8.47 0.43 15.61
CA LYS A 79 8.79 -0.43 16.77
C LYS A 79 10.26 -0.88 16.80
N VAL A 80 10.84 -1.22 15.64
CA VAL A 80 12.19 -1.79 15.55
C VAL A 80 13.27 -0.70 15.50
N PHE A 81 13.02 0.41 14.81
CA PHE A 81 14.00 1.47 14.55
C PHE A 81 13.64 2.84 15.14
N GLY A 82 12.46 2.98 15.76
CA GLY A 82 11.99 4.28 16.28
C GLY A 82 11.54 5.27 15.20
N LYS A 83 11.68 4.92 13.92
CA LYS A 83 11.31 5.76 12.77
C LYS A 83 10.92 4.91 11.56
N THR A 84 10.19 5.51 10.65
CA THR A 84 9.94 4.94 9.33
C THR A 84 11.18 5.15 8.46
N VAL A 85 11.61 4.11 7.76
CA VAL A 85 12.87 4.08 6.99
C VAL A 85 12.65 3.62 5.55
N SER A 86 11.58 2.87 5.28
CA SER A 86 11.43 2.18 3.99
C SER A 86 10.50 2.88 3.00
N ILE A 87 9.94 4.04 3.38
CA ILE A 87 9.08 4.85 2.51
C ILE A 87 9.84 6.10 2.05
N ASN A 88 9.90 6.34 0.75
CA ASN A 88 10.39 7.61 0.19
C ASN A 88 9.23 8.63 0.06
N ASP A 89 9.55 9.86 -0.34
CA ASP A 89 8.55 10.94 -0.42
C ASP A 89 7.44 10.66 -1.41
N GLU A 90 7.76 10.09 -2.58
CA GLU A 90 6.79 9.70 -3.60
C GLU A 90 5.81 8.64 -3.07
N MET A 91 6.32 7.56 -2.48
CA MET A 91 5.49 6.52 -1.86
C MET A 91 4.64 7.07 -0.73
N LYS A 92 5.18 8.02 0.05
CA LYS A 92 4.46 8.67 1.14
C LYS A 92 3.29 9.50 0.63
N GLN A 93 3.48 10.27 -0.45
CA GLN A 93 2.40 11.00 -1.09
C GLN A 93 1.34 10.06 -1.64
N LEU A 94 1.73 8.98 -2.32
CA LEU A 94 0.79 7.98 -2.83
C LEU A 94 0.00 7.31 -1.69
N TYR A 95 0.67 6.93 -0.62
CA TYR A 95 0.02 6.38 0.57
C TYR A 95 -0.96 7.38 1.20
N GLN A 96 -0.56 8.64 1.36
CA GLN A 96 -1.42 9.68 1.91
C GLN A 96 -2.71 9.83 1.08
N THR A 97 -2.57 10.06 -0.23
CA THR A 97 -3.70 10.27 -1.13
C THR A 97 -4.63 9.05 -1.19
N ARG A 98 -4.06 7.84 -1.29
CA ARG A 98 -4.83 6.62 -1.59
C ARG A 98 -5.34 5.88 -0.36
N CYS A 99 -4.62 5.95 0.75
CA CYS A 99 -4.93 5.20 1.96
C CYS A 99 -5.46 6.07 3.10
N VAL A 100 -5.04 7.32 3.19
CA VAL A 100 -5.44 8.21 4.30
C VAL A 100 -6.60 9.11 3.88
N ASP A 101 -6.43 9.85 2.78
CA ASP A 101 -7.39 10.88 2.37
C ASP A 101 -8.66 10.26 1.75
N LYS A 102 -8.50 9.35 0.79
CA LYS A 102 -9.62 8.61 0.15
C LYS A 102 -10.53 7.86 1.13
N GLN A 103 -9.98 7.35 2.23
CA GLN A 103 -10.77 6.64 3.24
C GLN A 103 -11.60 7.59 4.13
N GLN A 104 -11.29 8.89 4.15
CA GLN A 104 -12.08 9.89 4.87
C GLN A 104 -13.28 10.35 4.04
N GLU A 105 -13.15 10.36 2.71
CA GLU A 105 -14.25 10.70 1.79
C GLU A 105 -15.33 9.62 1.73
N THR A 106 -14.96 8.35 1.91
CA THR A 106 -15.89 7.20 1.86
C THR A 106 -16.62 6.92 3.17
N LYS A 107 -16.31 7.65 4.25
CA LYS A 107 -16.95 7.56 5.58
C LYS A 107 -17.93 8.71 5.87
N LYS A 108 -18.09 9.66 4.95
CA LYS A 108 -19.13 10.71 4.99
C LYS A 108 -20.37 10.27 4.22
#